data_AF-A0A6P8H699-F1
#
_entry.id   AF-A0A6P8H699-F1
#
_cell.length_a   1.000
_cell.length_b   1.000
_cell.length_c   1.000
_cell.angle_alpha   90.00
_cell.angle_beta   90.00
_cell.angle_gamma   90.00
#
_symmetry.space_group_name_H-M   'P 1'
#
loop_
_entity.id
_entity.type
_entity.pdbx_description
1 polymer ?
#
loop_
_entity_poly.entity_id
_entity_poly.type
_entity_poly.pdbx_seq_one_letter_code
_entity_poly.pdbx_strand_id
1 'polypeptide(L)'
;MDTAMGGNLSKYAPIFLVLALSGVLFLLRNIHTLERWNCQSVSSLYQLQSSISSVFKPSGPFLPLDQNHSYCPNLGQEASGEEAHEERYLLESISWPEPPALGVPVRQSSDPAHSYFVIQPPTDISGRATWRVGGKLEVLVHMQNFLGQPKRYGGDFLLARIRSPEIGAGASGWVVDRQDGLYAVELPLLWAGAAQVEVTLVHSSEAVAMLRRLREERPDRVFFKSLFRSGFLSETTICNLCLPTGPRQPALCNYTDPHTGEPWYCYKPRMLDCDTRINHAKGGYKKHLLTTTESMLFLSSTIKAPVQALGMDNITILPAVKELSLVRRDRAKFLPSGYYYQGSWRPLAGIPIQQFNDSSAITQCLQGKLFYMYGDSTVRQWFEYLNAFVPELKEFNLHSPKNVGPFMAVDSVHNILLKYRCHGPPIRFSTVSSSELRYVANELDGLPGGHDTIVALSIWSHFSTFPVEVYLRRLRHIRRALARLLDRAPGTLVVVRTANPQKLDPEVSLYNSDWFSVQLDSVLRAMFRSLRGVVLLDAWDMTLAHPTHPHLLHPPPDIVKNMIDLILSHICPAKQEKKKS
;
A
#
# COMPACT_ATOMS: atom_id res chain seq x y z
N MET A 1 23.90 -8.95 78.43
CA MET A 1 22.58 -9.49 78.02
C MET A 1 22.05 -8.50 77.02
N ASP A 2 22.03 -8.84 75.73
CA ASP A 2 21.06 -8.30 74.79
C ASP A 2 21.00 -9.25 73.59
N THR A 3 19.90 -9.97 73.57
CA THR A 3 19.58 -11.10 72.71
C THR A 3 19.18 -10.64 71.32
N ALA A 4 19.76 -11.32 70.33
CA ALA A 4 19.38 -11.27 68.93
C ALA A 4 17.88 -11.51 68.72
N MET A 5 17.19 -10.54 68.10
CA MET A 5 15.90 -10.76 67.44
C MET A 5 16.13 -10.89 65.93
N GLY A 6 16.61 -12.06 65.52
CA GLY A 6 16.50 -12.54 64.14
C GLY A 6 15.06 -12.91 63.83
N GLY A 7 14.23 -11.90 63.56
CA GLY A 7 12.84 -12.06 63.12
C GLY A 7 12.78 -12.61 61.70
N ASN A 8 12.22 -13.81 61.58
CA ASN A 8 12.13 -14.64 60.39
C ASN A 8 11.25 -14.01 59.27
N LEU A 9 11.79 -13.00 58.56
CA LEU A 9 11.15 -12.35 57.39
C LEU A 9 10.90 -13.32 56.22
N SER A 10 11.59 -14.47 56.20
CA SER A 10 11.43 -15.50 55.16
C SER A 10 10.06 -16.17 55.16
N LYS A 11 9.35 -16.21 56.31
CA LYS A 11 8.03 -16.87 56.40
C LYS A 11 6.89 -16.04 55.78
N TYR A 12 7.08 -14.74 55.61
CA TYR A 12 6.06 -13.83 55.06
C TYR A 12 6.32 -13.44 53.60
N ALA A 13 7.49 -13.78 53.05
CA ALA A 13 7.83 -13.60 51.65
C ALA A 13 6.77 -14.14 50.66
N PRO A 14 6.20 -15.36 50.83
CA PRO A 14 5.16 -15.83 49.91
C PRO A 14 3.86 -15.01 50.03
N ILE A 15 3.54 -14.49 51.22
CA ILE A 15 2.34 -13.66 51.45
C ILE A 15 2.50 -12.30 50.74
N PHE A 16 3.67 -11.66 50.85
CA PHE A 16 3.97 -10.43 50.13
C PHE A 16 3.98 -10.63 48.62
N LEU A 17 4.48 -11.77 48.13
CA LEU A 17 4.49 -12.09 46.70
C LEU A 17 3.07 -12.27 46.16
N VAL A 18 2.19 -12.95 46.91
CA VAL A 18 0.77 -13.12 46.57
C VAL A 18 0.03 -11.78 46.59
N LEU A 19 0.29 -10.91 47.58
CA LEU A 19 -0.29 -9.57 47.64
C LEU A 19 0.19 -8.68 46.49
N ALA A 20 1.47 -8.76 46.12
CA ALA A 20 2.02 -8.03 44.98
C ALA A 20 1.43 -8.53 43.64
N LEU A 21 1.33 -9.84 43.44
CA LEU A 21 0.68 -10.44 42.25
C LEU A 21 -0.80 -10.09 42.17
N SER A 22 -1.50 -10.09 43.31
CA SER A 22 -2.88 -9.63 43.45
C SER A 22 -3.01 -8.15 43.05
N GLY A 23 -2.14 -7.29 43.55
CA GLY A 23 -2.10 -5.86 43.20
C GLY A 23 -1.81 -5.62 41.71
N VAL A 24 -0.87 -6.36 41.12
CA VAL A 24 -0.55 -6.29 39.69
C VAL A 24 -1.72 -6.81 38.83
N LEU A 25 -2.36 -7.92 39.21
CA LEU A 25 -3.54 -8.43 38.52
C LEU A 25 -4.73 -7.47 38.63
N PHE A 26 -4.92 -6.85 39.79
CA PHE A 26 -5.94 -5.82 40.01
C PHE A 26 -5.65 -4.57 39.17
N LEU A 27 -4.39 -4.13 39.10
CA LEU A 27 -3.97 -3.02 38.22
C LEU A 27 -4.15 -3.36 36.74
N LEU A 28 -3.72 -4.53 36.27
CA LEU A 28 -3.89 -4.97 34.89
C LEU A 28 -5.36 -5.10 34.51
N ARG A 29 -6.19 -5.67 35.41
CA ARG A 29 -7.64 -5.77 35.23
C ARG A 29 -8.28 -4.38 35.20
N ASN A 30 -7.88 -3.45 36.05
CA ASN A 30 -8.41 -2.08 36.05
C ASN A 30 -7.90 -1.25 34.87
N ILE A 31 -6.68 -1.42 34.38
CA ILE A 31 -6.18 -0.79 33.14
C ILE A 31 -7.04 -1.23 31.95
N HIS A 32 -7.33 -2.53 31.85
CA HIS A 32 -8.19 -3.08 30.79
C HIS A 32 -9.67 -2.62 30.92
N THR A 33 -10.11 -2.28 32.14
CA THR A 33 -11.45 -1.76 32.44
C THR A 33 -11.54 -0.25 32.23
N LEU A 34 -10.48 0.51 32.52
CA LEU A 34 -10.34 1.95 32.25
C LEU A 34 -10.20 2.24 30.75
N GLU A 35 -9.50 1.40 29.98
CA GLU A 35 -9.50 1.47 28.51
C GLU A 35 -10.90 1.23 27.93
N ARG A 36 -11.67 0.27 28.48
CA ARG A 36 -13.05 0.00 28.06
C ARG A 36 -14.02 1.13 28.46
N TRP A 37 -13.90 1.68 29.66
CA TRP A 37 -14.79 2.73 30.15
C TRP A 37 -14.55 4.07 29.45
N ASN A 38 -13.29 4.43 29.17
CA ASN A 38 -12.97 5.66 28.43
C ASN A 38 -13.38 5.56 26.94
N CYS A 39 -13.40 4.34 26.37
CA CYS A 39 -13.96 4.10 25.02
C CYS A 39 -15.50 4.14 25.01
N GLN A 40 -16.17 3.54 25.99
CA GLN A 40 -17.64 3.47 26.04
C GLN A 40 -18.29 4.83 26.34
N SER A 41 -17.71 5.62 27.24
CA SER A 41 -18.26 6.94 27.60
C SER A 41 -18.06 8.00 26.51
N VAL A 42 -16.95 7.96 25.77
CA VAL A 42 -16.72 8.86 24.62
C VAL A 42 -17.47 8.38 23.36
N SER A 43 -17.61 7.07 23.16
CA SER A 43 -18.39 6.49 22.04
C SER A 43 -19.90 6.73 22.20
N SER A 44 -20.43 6.69 23.42
CA SER A 44 -21.86 6.92 23.68
C SER A 44 -22.25 8.39 23.46
N LEU A 45 -21.40 9.34 23.86
CA LEU A 45 -21.60 10.78 23.58
C LEU A 45 -21.56 11.10 22.08
N TYR A 46 -20.66 10.46 21.32
CA TYR A 46 -20.60 10.64 19.86
C TYR A 46 -21.75 9.93 19.12
N GLN A 47 -22.19 8.75 19.57
CA GLN A 47 -23.34 8.04 18.98
C GLN A 47 -24.64 8.84 19.18
N LEU A 48 -24.86 9.41 20.38
CA LEU A 48 -26.06 10.22 20.66
C LEU A 48 -26.14 11.47 19.78
N GLN A 49 -25.00 12.10 19.46
CA GLN A 49 -24.97 13.28 18.61
C GLN A 49 -25.19 12.94 17.12
N SER A 50 -24.75 11.76 16.68
CA SER A 50 -24.95 11.28 15.30
C SER A 50 -26.36 10.72 15.03
N SER A 51 -27.02 10.14 16.04
CA SER A 51 -28.37 9.60 15.88
C SER A 51 -29.41 10.72 15.73
N ILE A 52 -29.26 11.82 16.50
CA ILE A 52 -30.17 12.98 16.43
C ILE A 52 -30.12 13.68 15.06
N SER A 53 -28.99 13.62 14.36
CA SER A 53 -28.84 14.23 13.03
C SER A 53 -29.36 13.36 11.88
N SER A 54 -29.63 12.07 12.13
CA SER A 54 -30.12 11.13 11.10
C SER A 54 -31.64 11.00 11.02
N VAL A 55 -32.38 11.47 12.02
CA VAL A 55 -33.85 11.26 12.14
C VAL A 55 -34.67 12.31 11.36
N PHE A 56 -34.06 13.39 10.87
CA PHE A 56 -34.77 14.46 10.15
C PHE A 56 -34.26 14.65 8.72
N LYS A 57 -34.53 13.69 7.82
CA LYS A 57 -34.57 13.96 6.37
C LYS A 57 -35.69 13.14 5.71
N PRO A 58 -36.78 13.75 5.22
CA PRO A 58 -37.75 13.07 4.39
C PRO A 58 -37.21 12.92 2.95
N SER A 59 -37.52 11.78 2.34
CA SER A 59 -37.20 11.43 0.95
C SER A 59 -38.04 12.26 -0.04
N GLY A 60 -37.36 13.05 -0.88
CA GLY A 60 -37.95 13.80 -2.00
C GLY A 60 -37.04 13.77 -3.23
N PRO A 61 -37.56 14.05 -4.44
CA PRO A 61 -36.84 13.83 -5.70
C PRO A 61 -35.67 14.80 -5.89
N PHE A 62 -34.62 14.28 -6.52
CA PHE A 62 -33.29 14.86 -6.67
C PHE A 62 -33.27 16.25 -7.30
N LEU A 63 -32.59 17.18 -6.64
CA LEU A 63 -31.99 18.38 -7.24
C LEU A 63 -30.50 18.11 -7.54
N PRO A 64 -29.88 18.84 -8.49
CA PRO A 64 -28.50 18.62 -8.91
C PRO A 64 -27.54 18.79 -7.74
N LEU A 65 -26.51 17.94 -7.71
CA LEU A 65 -25.43 17.95 -6.73
C LEU A 65 -24.60 19.23 -6.90
N ASP A 66 -24.92 20.28 -6.15
CA ASP A 66 -24.04 21.45 -6.01
C ASP A 66 -23.84 21.84 -4.54
N GLN A 67 -22.55 21.81 -4.16
CA GLN A 67 -21.83 22.57 -3.11
C GLN A 67 -21.86 22.12 -1.62
N ASN A 68 -20.62 21.88 -1.14
CA ASN A 68 -20.10 22.17 0.21
C ASN A 68 -20.44 21.29 1.43
N HIS A 69 -20.25 19.98 1.32
CA HIS A 69 -19.74 19.21 2.48
C HIS A 69 -18.48 18.45 2.09
N SER A 70 -17.37 19.17 1.91
CA SER A 70 -16.07 18.51 1.97
C SER A 70 -15.88 17.97 3.39
N TYR A 71 -15.87 16.65 3.57
CA TYR A 71 -15.48 16.01 4.84
C TYR A 71 -14.03 16.33 5.23
N CYS A 72 -13.25 16.93 4.31
CA CYS A 72 -11.91 17.42 4.53
C CYS A 72 -11.85 18.95 4.32
N PRO A 73 -12.16 19.76 5.34
CA PRO A 73 -12.35 21.21 5.16
C PRO A 73 -11.06 21.94 4.76
N ASN A 74 -9.89 21.39 5.11
CA ASN A 74 -8.58 22.03 4.92
C ASN A 74 -7.63 21.11 4.15
N LEU A 75 -7.81 20.98 2.82
CA LEU A 75 -6.91 20.21 1.93
C LEU A 75 -5.54 20.89 1.69
N GLY A 76 -5.21 21.92 2.48
CA GLY A 76 -3.99 22.71 2.40
C GLY A 76 -4.12 23.89 1.42
N GLN A 77 -2.99 24.38 0.92
CA GLN A 77 -2.95 25.47 -0.09
C GLN A 77 -3.71 25.10 -1.37
N GLU A 78 -4.38 26.09 -1.97
CA GLU A 78 -5.04 25.93 -3.26
C GLU A 78 -4.04 25.56 -4.36
N ALA A 79 -4.47 24.65 -5.25
CA ALA A 79 -3.69 24.25 -6.40
C ALA A 79 -3.61 25.40 -7.41
N SER A 80 -2.43 25.62 -7.99
CA SER A 80 -2.27 26.47 -9.17
C SER A 80 -3.08 25.93 -10.36
N GLY A 81 -3.33 26.75 -11.39
CA GLY A 81 -4.11 26.33 -12.55
C GLY A 81 -3.56 25.08 -13.25
N GLU A 82 -2.23 24.95 -13.34
CA GLU A 82 -1.56 23.77 -13.91
C GLU A 82 -1.73 22.54 -13.01
N GLU A 83 -1.58 22.69 -11.68
CA GLU A 83 -1.79 21.59 -10.73
C GLU A 83 -3.24 21.12 -10.71
N ALA A 84 -4.21 22.04 -10.78
CA ALA A 84 -5.63 21.70 -10.85
C ALA A 84 -5.96 20.94 -12.16
N HIS A 85 -5.30 21.27 -13.27
CA HIS A 85 -5.46 20.54 -14.52
C HIS A 85 -4.84 19.13 -14.44
N GLU A 86 -3.62 18.99 -13.91
CA GLU A 86 -2.98 17.69 -13.66
C GLU A 86 -3.82 16.84 -12.70
N GLU A 87 -4.41 17.47 -11.67
CA GLU A 87 -5.29 16.80 -10.70
C GLU A 87 -6.50 16.20 -11.37
N ARG A 88 -7.23 17.02 -12.14
CA ARG A 88 -8.42 16.58 -12.87
C ARG A 88 -8.09 15.44 -13.83
N TYR A 89 -7.02 15.59 -14.61
CA TYR A 89 -6.56 14.54 -15.53
C TYR A 89 -6.25 13.23 -14.81
N LEU A 90 -5.54 13.29 -13.68
CA LEU A 90 -5.18 12.09 -12.92
C LEU A 90 -6.40 11.45 -12.25
N LEU A 91 -7.33 12.23 -11.70
CA LEU A 91 -8.59 11.73 -11.14
C LEU A 91 -9.47 11.08 -12.21
N GLU A 92 -9.58 11.69 -13.39
CA GLU A 92 -10.27 11.10 -14.55
C GLU A 92 -9.62 9.77 -14.99
N SER A 93 -8.29 9.69 -14.97
CA SER A 93 -7.55 8.48 -15.38
C SER A 93 -7.76 7.27 -14.48
N ILE A 94 -8.19 7.49 -13.23
CA ILE A 94 -8.51 6.44 -12.26
C ILE A 94 -10.02 6.32 -12.00
N SER A 95 -10.83 6.96 -12.85
CA SER A 95 -12.28 6.82 -12.80
C SER A 95 -12.67 5.34 -12.93
N TRP A 96 -13.73 4.97 -12.22
CA TRP A 96 -14.16 3.57 -12.11
C TRP A 96 -15.66 3.46 -12.43
N PRO A 97 -16.10 2.46 -13.21
CA PRO A 97 -17.51 2.29 -13.54
C PRO A 97 -18.38 2.10 -12.29
N GLU A 98 -19.57 2.70 -12.32
CA GLU A 98 -20.54 2.62 -11.23
C GLU A 98 -21.64 1.59 -11.51
N PRO A 99 -22.18 0.94 -10.47
CA PRO A 99 -23.45 0.24 -10.58
C PRO A 99 -24.58 1.18 -11.05
N PRO A 100 -25.62 0.66 -11.72
CA PRO A 100 -26.69 1.46 -12.32
C PRO A 100 -27.54 2.23 -11.32
N ALA A 101 -27.51 1.83 -10.04
CA ALA A 101 -28.17 2.54 -8.95
C ALA A 101 -27.36 2.40 -7.65
N LEU A 102 -27.50 3.38 -6.76
CA LEU A 102 -27.01 3.24 -5.38
C LEU A 102 -27.86 2.22 -4.63
N GLY A 103 -27.21 1.35 -3.85
CA GLY A 103 -27.90 0.39 -3.01
C GLY A 103 -28.50 -0.80 -3.77
N VAL A 104 -27.89 -1.21 -4.89
CA VAL A 104 -28.20 -2.49 -5.55
C VAL A 104 -28.24 -3.61 -4.50
N PRO A 105 -29.33 -4.41 -4.44
CA PRO A 105 -29.43 -5.50 -3.47
C PRO A 105 -28.24 -6.45 -3.60
N VAL A 106 -27.72 -6.95 -2.46
CA VAL A 106 -26.58 -7.88 -2.44
C VAL A 106 -26.80 -9.09 -3.36
N ARG A 107 -28.04 -9.59 -3.48
CA ARG A 107 -28.36 -10.71 -4.38
C ARG A 107 -28.11 -10.41 -5.87
N GLN A 108 -28.09 -9.14 -6.25
CA GLN A 108 -27.78 -8.68 -7.61
C GLN A 108 -26.30 -8.31 -7.79
N SER A 109 -25.51 -8.33 -6.71
CA SER A 109 -24.07 -8.14 -6.77
C SER A 109 -23.36 -9.36 -7.36
N SER A 110 -22.15 -9.15 -7.86
CA SER A 110 -21.38 -10.20 -8.54
C SER A 110 -21.00 -11.33 -7.59
N ASP A 111 -21.27 -12.56 -7.99
CA ASP A 111 -21.01 -13.78 -7.24
C ASP A 111 -19.90 -14.59 -7.91
N PRO A 112 -18.73 -14.76 -7.26
CA PRO A 112 -17.63 -15.54 -7.81
C PRO A 112 -17.99 -17.03 -8.00
N ALA A 113 -18.95 -17.57 -7.23
CA ALA A 113 -19.32 -18.99 -7.31
C ALA A 113 -20.16 -19.33 -8.56
N HIS A 114 -20.97 -18.38 -9.05
CA HIS A 114 -21.73 -18.53 -10.29
C HIS A 114 -20.99 -17.98 -11.52
N SER A 115 -20.03 -17.08 -11.31
CA SER A 115 -19.20 -16.53 -12.37
C SER A 115 -18.18 -17.54 -12.87
N TYR A 116 -17.76 -17.42 -14.12
CA TYR A 116 -16.76 -18.30 -14.71
C TYR A 116 -15.91 -17.59 -15.75
N PHE A 117 -14.76 -18.17 -16.10
CA PHE A 117 -13.95 -17.73 -17.24
C PHE A 117 -13.76 -18.83 -18.27
N VAL A 118 -13.57 -18.44 -19.54
CA VAL A 118 -13.31 -19.33 -20.67
C VAL A 118 -12.04 -18.90 -21.36
N ILE A 119 -11.11 -19.83 -21.53
CA ILE A 119 -9.90 -19.62 -22.35
C ILE A 119 -10.31 -19.64 -23.82
N GLN A 120 -10.03 -18.55 -24.53
CA GLN A 120 -10.32 -18.48 -25.97
C GLN A 120 -9.25 -19.25 -26.74
N PRO A 121 -9.64 -20.06 -27.74
CA PRO A 121 -8.66 -20.66 -28.65
C PRO A 121 -7.89 -19.53 -29.37
N PRO A 122 -6.59 -19.71 -29.63
CA PRO A 122 -5.84 -18.73 -30.38
C PRO A 122 -6.43 -18.60 -31.79
N THR A 123 -6.58 -17.37 -32.25
CA THR A 123 -7.07 -17.02 -33.58
C THR A 123 -5.99 -17.32 -34.64
N ASP A 124 -5.79 -18.60 -34.95
CA ASP A 124 -5.02 -19.02 -36.13
C ASP A 124 -5.96 -19.54 -37.23
N ILE A 125 -5.68 -19.07 -38.45
CA ILE A 125 -6.34 -19.38 -39.72
C ILE A 125 -6.19 -20.88 -40.08
N SER A 126 -5.24 -21.59 -39.44
CA SER A 126 -4.88 -22.99 -39.74
C SER A 126 -5.76 -24.07 -39.07
N GLY A 127 -6.71 -23.70 -38.20
CA GLY A 127 -7.60 -24.67 -37.53
C GLY A 127 -6.93 -25.54 -36.44
N ARG A 128 -5.64 -25.36 -36.16
CA ARG A 128 -4.95 -25.97 -35.00
C ARG A 128 -4.56 -24.89 -33.98
N ALA A 129 -5.36 -24.79 -32.93
CA ALA A 129 -5.11 -23.93 -31.79
C ALA A 129 -3.78 -24.28 -31.10
N THR A 130 -2.71 -23.53 -31.33
CA THR A 130 -1.43 -23.71 -30.61
C THR A 130 -0.98 -22.45 -29.90
N TRP A 131 -0.74 -22.55 -28.59
CA TRP A 131 -0.16 -21.48 -27.79
C TRP A 131 1.36 -21.56 -27.85
N ARG A 132 2.03 -20.44 -28.09
CA ARG A 132 3.49 -20.37 -28.24
C ARG A 132 4.08 -19.21 -27.44
N VAL A 133 5.32 -19.39 -27.00
CA VAL A 133 6.11 -18.31 -26.40
C VAL A 133 6.20 -17.11 -27.36
N GLY A 134 5.96 -15.91 -26.84
CA GLY A 134 5.86 -14.66 -27.60
C GLY A 134 4.43 -14.32 -28.04
N GLY A 135 3.49 -15.26 -27.90
CA GLY A 135 2.06 -15.02 -28.13
C GLY A 135 1.36 -14.42 -26.91
N LYS A 136 0.04 -14.26 -27.05
CA LYS A 136 -0.88 -13.89 -25.97
C LYS A 136 -2.01 -14.89 -25.86
N LEU A 137 -2.51 -15.08 -24.65
CA LEU A 137 -3.70 -15.85 -24.34
C LEU A 137 -4.84 -14.88 -24.01
N GLU A 138 -5.97 -15.05 -24.69
CA GLU A 138 -7.18 -14.28 -24.43
C GLU A 138 -8.13 -15.13 -23.57
N VAL A 139 -8.66 -14.53 -22.52
CA VAL A 139 -9.59 -15.16 -21.59
C VAL A 139 -10.80 -14.25 -21.45
N LEU A 140 -12.00 -14.83 -21.55
CA LEU A 140 -13.26 -14.10 -21.38
C LEU A 140 -13.87 -14.49 -20.04
N VAL A 141 -14.12 -13.51 -19.17
CA VAL A 141 -14.74 -13.71 -17.86
C VAL A 141 -16.20 -13.29 -17.95
N HIS A 142 -17.09 -14.18 -17.53
CA HIS A 142 -18.53 -13.98 -17.46
C HIS A 142 -18.93 -13.79 -16.00
N MET A 143 -19.32 -12.57 -15.65
CA MET A 143 -19.80 -12.27 -14.29
C MET A 143 -21.29 -12.55 -14.16
N GLN A 144 -21.66 -13.27 -13.11
CA GLN A 144 -23.04 -13.55 -12.73
C GLN A 144 -23.30 -13.02 -11.32
N ASN A 145 -24.56 -12.74 -11.03
CA ASN A 145 -24.99 -12.38 -9.67
C ASN A 145 -25.32 -13.62 -8.83
N PHE A 146 -25.66 -13.42 -7.55
CA PHE A 146 -26.05 -14.50 -6.64
C PHE A 146 -27.35 -15.23 -7.01
N LEU A 147 -28.09 -14.74 -8.01
CA LEU A 147 -29.26 -15.41 -8.57
C LEU A 147 -28.91 -16.27 -9.80
N GLY A 148 -27.62 -16.39 -10.16
CA GLY A 148 -27.16 -17.09 -11.36
C GLY A 148 -27.51 -16.37 -12.66
N GLN A 149 -27.78 -15.06 -12.61
CA GLN A 149 -28.12 -14.26 -13.78
C GLN A 149 -26.88 -13.49 -14.26
N PRO A 150 -26.65 -13.39 -15.58
CA PRO A 150 -25.59 -12.56 -16.13
C PRO A 150 -25.69 -11.12 -15.66
N LYS A 151 -24.56 -10.54 -15.24
CA LYS A 151 -24.44 -9.10 -14.98
C LYS A 151 -24.68 -8.33 -16.28
N ARG A 152 -25.14 -7.09 -16.15
CA ARG A 152 -25.43 -6.17 -17.28
C ARG A 152 -24.63 -4.87 -17.22
N TYR A 153 -23.68 -4.82 -16.31
CA TYR A 153 -22.81 -3.69 -16.06
C TYR A 153 -21.49 -4.19 -15.48
N GLY A 154 -20.44 -3.39 -15.66
CA GLY A 154 -19.10 -3.68 -15.17
C GLY A 154 -18.80 -3.08 -13.79
N GLY A 155 -17.54 -2.75 -13.56
CA GLY A 155 -17.02 -2.14 -12.34
C GLY A 155 -16.52 -3.14 -11.30
N ASP A 156 -16.53 -4.43 -11.58
CA ASP A 156 -15.91 -5.44 -10.72
C ASP A 156 -14.38 -5.29 -10.78
N PHE A 157 -13.73 -5.38 -9.63
CA PHE A 157 -12.27 -5.36 -9.58
C PHE A 157 -11.73 -6.79 -9.64
N LEU A 158 -11.19 -7.15 -10.80
CA LEU A 158 -10.59 -8.45 -11.06
C LEU A 158 -9.06 -8.36 -11.14
N LEU A 159 -8.39 -9.42 -10.73
CA LEU A 159 -6.97 -9.67 -11.03
C LEU A 159 -6.84 -10.99 -11.78
N ALA A 160 -5.89 -11.05 -12.71
CA ALA A 160 -5.60 -12.26 -13.45
C ALA A 160 -4.09 -12.53 -13.49
N ARG A 161 -3.72 -13.80 -13.57
CA ARG A 161 -2.34 -14.24 -13.77
C ARG A 161 -2.28 -15.59 -14.46
N ILE A 162 -1.13 -15.89 -15.04
CA ILE A 162 -0.77 -17.21 -15.57
C ILE A 162 0.46 -17.69 -14.82
N ARG A 163 0.49 -18.97 -14.42
CA ARG A 163 1.56 -19.51 -13.59
C ARG A 163 1.87 -20.99 -13.85
N SER A 164 3.11 -21.36 -13.57
CA SER A 164 3.63 -22.73 -13.54
C SER A 164 4.45 -22.90 -12.26
N PRO A 165 3.80 -23.25 -11.13
CA PRO A 165 4.44 -23.36 -9.83
C PRO A 165 5.69 -24.25 -9.81
N GLU A 166 5.65 -25.35 -10.56
CA GLU A 166 6.69 -26.40 -10.58
C GLU A 166 8.03 -25.90 -11.12
N ILE A 167 8.00 -24.90 -12.01
CA ILE A 167 9.20 -24.28 -12.59
C ILE A 167 9.39 -22.85 -12.12
N GLY A 168 8.67 -22.43 -11.08
CA GLY A 168 8.75 -21.07 -10.54
C GLY A 168 8.50 -19.99 -11.59
N ALA A 169 7.52 -20.19 -12.48
CA ALA A 169 7.20 -19.24 -13.54
C ALA A 169 5.82 -18.61 -13.36
N GLY A 170 5.70 -17.31 -13.66
CA GLY A 170 4.43 -16.60 -13.52
C GLY A 170 4.45 -15.20 -14.10
N ALA A 171 3.30 -14.73 -14.59
CA ALA A 171 3.11 -13.41 -15.16
C ALA A 171 1.71 -12.86 -14.81
N SER A 172 1.60 -11.55 -14.60
CA SER A 172 0.33 -10.86 -14.41
C SER A 172 -0.42 -10.71 -15.74
N GLY A 173 -1.75 -10.73 -15.66
CA GLY A 173 -2.65 -10.49 -16.79
C GLY A 173 -3.24 -9.08 -16.77
N TRP A 174 -3.58 -8.58 -17.94
CA TRP A 174 -4.28 -7.32 -18.12
C TRP A 174 -5.78 -7.56 -18.21
N VAL A 175 -6.57 -6.87 -17.38
CA VAL A 175 -8.03 -7.01 -17.38
C VAL A 175 -8.70 -5.77 -17.96
N VAL A 176 -9.62 -5.98 -18.89
CA VAL A 176 -10.43 -4.94 -19.53
C VAL A 176 -11.90 -5.22 -19.27
N ASP A 177 -12.54 -4.31 -18.56
CA ASP A 177 -13.99 -4.30 -18.35
C ASP A 177 -14.72 -3.86 -19.62
N ARG A 178 -15.66 -4.67 -20.12
CA ARG A 178 -16.51 -4.33 -21.29
C ARG A 178 -17.77 -3.56 -20.89
N GLN A 179 -17.96 -3.30 -19.60
CA GLN A 179 -19.06 -2.54 -19.00
C GLN A 179 -20.44 -3.18 -19.16
N ASP A 180 -20.50 -4.47 -19.50
CA ASP A 180 -21.72 -5.22 -19.73
C ASP A 180 -21.80 -6.50 -18.89
N GLY A 181 -20.88 -6.68 -17.92
CA GLY A 181 -20.73 -7.89 -17.13
C GLY A 181 -19.72 -8.90 -17.71
N LEU A 182 -19.10 -8.58 -18.85
CA LEU A 182 -18.00 -9.35 -19.44
C LEU A 182 -16.66 -8.63 -19.24
N TYR A 183 -15.61 -9.42 -19.01
CA TYR A 183 -14.25 -8.90 -18.91
C TYR A 183 -13.34 -9.67 -19.87
N ALA A 184 -12.55 -8.94 -20.64
CA ALA A 184 -11.49 -9.52 -21.45
C ALA A 184 -10.18 -9.49 -20.66
N VAL A 185 -9.48 -10.62 -20.62
CA VAL A 185 -8.20 -10.76 -19.95
C VAL A 185 -7.16 -11.15 -20.98
N GLU A 186 -6.05 -10.42 -21.03
CA GLU A 186 -4.89 -10.72 -21.87
C GLU A 186 -3.72 -11.18 -21.00
N LEU A 187 -3.21 -12.38 -21.29
CA LEU A 187 -2.10 -12.99 -20.57
C LEU A 187 -0.92 -13.23 -21.53
N PRO A 188 0.28 -12.70 -21.25
CA PRO A 188 1.44 -12.90 -22.11
C PRO A 188 2.01 -14.32 -21.93
N LEU A 189 2.41 -14.96 -23.03
CA LEU A 189 3.02 -16.29 -23.02
C LEU A 189 4.54 -16.18 -23.06
N LEU A 190 5.19 -16.27 -21.89
CA LEU A 190 6.60 -15.89 -21.72
C LEU A 190 7.56 -17.07 -21.45
N TRP A 191 7.03 -18.29 -21.32
CA TRP A 191 7.80 -19.52 -21.15
C TRP A 191 7.09 -20.72 -21.76
N ALA A 192 7.85 -21.77 -22.06
CA ALA A 192 7.30 -23.03 -22.58
C ALA A 192 6.98 -23.99 -21.43
N GLY A 193 5.98 -24.85 -21.62
CA GLY A 193 5.52 -25.85 -20.64
C GLY A 193 4.04 -25.72 -20.28
N ALA A 194 3.60 -26.53 -19.32
CA ALA A 194 2.26 -26.45 -18.77
C ALA A 194 2.10 -25.19 -17.93
N ALA A 195 0.99 -24.48 -18.07
CA ALA A 195 0.67 -23.28 -17.30
C ALA A 195 -0.81 -23.24 -16.94
N GLN A 196 -1.13 -22.70 -15.77
CA GLN A 196 -2.48 -22.52 -15.25
C GLN A 196 -2.87 -21.05 -15.26
N VAL A 197 -4.09 -20.76 -15.68
CA VAL A 197 -4.72 -19.43 -15.62
C VAL A 197 -5.49 -19.29 -14.32
N GLU A 198 -5.34 -18.15 -13.65
CA GLU A 198 -6.11 -17.80 -12.46
C GLU A 198 -6.75 -16.43 -12.64
N VAL A 199 -8.05 -16.36 -12.36
CA VAL A 199 -8.83 -15.11 -12.29
C VAL A 199 -9.40 -14.99 -10.88
N THR A 200 -9.21 -13.82 -10.27
CA THR A 200 -9.66 -13.53 -8.90
C THR A 200 -10.59 -12.32 -8.93
N LEU A 201 -11.81 -12.48 -8.42
CA LEU A 201 -12.68 -11.36 -8.07
C LEU A 201 -12.22 -10.78 -6.73
N VAL A 202 -11.60 -9.60 -6.77
CA VAL A 202 -11.16 -8.91 -5.55
C VAL A 202 -12.35 -8.28 -4.84
N HIS A 203 -13.16 -7.52 -5.59
CA HIS A 203 -14.38 -6.87 -5.11
C HIS A 203 -15.40 -6.79 -6.25
N SER A 204 -16.69 -7.01 -5.93
CA SER A 204 -17.76 -6.69 -6.87
C SER A 204 -17.88 -5.18 -7.11
N SER A 205 -18.51 -4.78 -8.19
CA SER A 205 -18.84 -3.38 -8.50
C SER A 205 -19.60 -2.68 -7.37
N GLU A 206 -20.48 -3.38 -6.66
CA GLU A 206 -21.21 -2.85 -5.51
C GLU A 206 -20.29 -2.63 -4.29
N ALA A 207 -19.37 -3.57 -4.04
CA ALA A 207 -18.36 -3.42 -3.00
C ALA A 207 -17.41 -2.26 -3.32
N VAL A 208 -17.03 -2.09 -4.59
CA VAL A 208 -16.23 -0.96 -5.04
C VAL A 208 -16.96 0.37 -4.82
N ALA A 209 -18.24 0.47 -5.20
CA ALA A 209 -19.05 1.66 -4.96
C ALA A 209 -19.12 2.00 -3.45
N MET A 210 -19.21 0.98 -2.58
CA MET A 210 -19.15 1.15 -1.13
C MET A 210 -17.80 1.70 -0.65
N LEU A 211 -16.68 1.12 -1.13
CA LEU A 211 -15.33 1.56 -0.77
C LEU A 211 -15.11 3.02 -1.18
N ARG A 212 -15.60 3.42 -2.36
CA ARG A 212 -15.54 4.81 -2.82
C ARG A 212 -16.33 5.74 -1.90
N ARG A 213 -17.61 5.42 -1.61
CA ARG A 213 -18.45 6.20 -0.67
C ARG A 213 -17.73 6.39 0.66
N LEU A 214 -17.16 5.32 1.21
CA LEU A 214 -16.41 5.41 2.46
C LEU A 214 -15.20 6.34 2.36
N ARG A 215 -14.43 6.31 1.26
CA ARG A 215 -13.27 7.20 1.07
C ARG A 215 -13.68 8.68 1.03
N GLU A 216 -14.82 9.00 0.43
CA GLU A 216 -15.33 10.37 0.32
C GLU A 216 -15.99 10.84 1.63
N GLU A 217 -16.85 10.03 2.23
CA GLU A 217 -17.67 10.44 3.38
C GLU A 217 -17.02 10.17 4.74
N ARG A 218 -16.09 9.20 4.82
CA ARG A 218 -15.49 8.73 6.08
C ARG A 218 -13.97 8.67 6.00
N PRO A 219 -13.26 9.75 5.62
CA PRO A 219 -11.80 9.75 5.58
C PRO A 219 -11.16 9.64 6.97
N ASP A 220 -11.89 10.06 8.00
CA ASP A 220 -11.57 9.96 9.43
C ASP A 220 -11.77 8.55 10.02
N ARG A 221 -12.13 7.55 9.20
CA ARG A 221 -12.29 6.15 9.65
C ARG A 221 -10.98 5.55 10.17
N VAL A 222 -9.84 6.12 9.77
CA VAL A 222 -8.57 6.02 10.49
C VAL A 222 -8.37 7.32 11.22
N PHE A 223 -8.19 7.27 12.53
CA PHE A 223 -7.90 8.45 13.34
C PHE A 223 -6.53 8.32 13.99
N PHE A 224 -5.91 9.47 14.25
CA PHE A 224 -4.59 9.57 14.83
C PHE A 224 -4.67 10.31 16.15
N LYS A 225 -3.63 10.18 16.96
CA LYS A 225 -3.51 10.83 18.26
C LYS A 225 -2.11 11.36 18.45
N SER A 226 -1.97 12.41 19.24
CA SER A 226 -0.69 12.89 19.74
C SER A 226 -0.75 13.07 21.25
N LEU A 227 0.33 12.68 21.92
CA LEU A 227 0.57 13.00 23.33
C LEU A 227 1.19 14.40 23.43
N PHE A 228 0.64 15.21 24.32
CA PHE A 228 1.16 16.50 24.73
C PHE A 228 1.68 16.38 26.16
N ARG A 229 2.83 16.99 26.47
CA ARG A 229 3.42 16.91 27.81
C ARG A 229 4.22 18.16 28.17
N SER A 230 3.96 18.70 29.35
CA SER A 230 4.79 19.72 30.00
C SER A 230 4.93 19.39 31.49
N GLY A 231 6.15 19.06 31.93
CA GLY A 231 6.39 18.55 33.28
C GLY A 231 5.57 17.29 33.58
N PHE A 232 4.73 17.36 34.62
CA PHE A 232 3.85 16.27 35.05
C PHE A 232 2.49 16.25 34.33
N LEU A 233 2.14 17.33 33.61
CA LEU A 233 0.89 17.39 32.86
C LEU A 233 1.04 16.65 31.54
N SER A 234 0.10 15.77 31.23
CA SER A 234 0.03 15.13 29.92
C SER A 234 -1.40 14.90 29.47
N GLU A 235 -1.67 15.18 28.20
CA GLU A 235 -2.99 15.00 27.58
C GLU A 235 -2.81 14.39 26.19
N THR A 236 -3.66 13.46 25.81
CA THR A 236 -3.65 12.88 24.45
C THR A 236 -4.86 13.39 23.69
N THR A 237 -4.65 14.05 22.55
CA THR A 237 -5.72 14.58 21.70
C THR A 237 -5.71 13.93 20.32
N ILE A 238 -6.85 14.02 19.63
CA ILE A 238 -7.02 13.47 18.28
C ILE A 238 -6.34 14.39 17.27
N CYS A 239 -5.68 13.78 16.30
CA CYS A 239 -5.07 14.43 15.15
C CYS A 239 -5.59 13.82 13.85
N ASN A 240 -5.72 14.64 12.83
CA ASN A 240 -6.02 14.20 11.47
C ASN A 240 -5.77 15.35 10.48
N LEU A 241 -5.67 15.01 9.20
CA LEU A 241 -5.71 15.99 8.12
C LEU A 241 -7.15 16.52 7.98
N CYS A 242 -8.13 15.62 7.95
CA CYS A 242 -9.55 15.94 7.84
C CYS A 242 -10.22 16.01 9.22
N LEU A 243 -9.75 16.91 10.09
CA LEU A 243 -10.42 17.16 11.39
C LEU A 243 -11.66 18.03 11.19
N PRO A 244 -12.83 17.64 11.76
CA PRO A 244 -14.00 18.51 11.77
C PRO A 244 -13.73 19.84 12.47
N THR A 245 -14.14 20.93 11.84
CA THR A 245 -14.06 22.31 12.38
C THR A 245 -15.47 22.87 12.61
N GLY A 246 -15.65 23.69 13.64
CA GLY A 246 -16.91 24.40 13.86
C GLY A 246 -17.01 25.02 15.26
N PRO A 247 -18.08 25.79 15.54
CA PRO A 247 -18.23 26.54 16.80
C PRO A 247 -18.24 25.65 18.05
N ARG A 248 -18.60 24.37 17.90
CA ARG A 248 -18.66 23.37 18.98
C ARG A 248 -17.39 22.51 19.08
N GLN A 249 -16.42 22.69 18.19
CA GLN A 249 -15.18 21.90 18.19
C GLN A 249 -14.06 22.60 18.97
N PRO A 250 -13.13 21.85 19.59
CA PRO A 250 -11.97 22.44 20.25
C PRO A 250 -11.13 23.26 19.26
N ALA A 251 -10.42 24.27 19.78
CA ALA A 251 -9.38 24.96 19.03
C ALA A 251 -8.36 23.97 18.46
N LEU A 252 -7.73 24.30 17.33
CA LEU A 252 -6.78 23.43 16.66
C LEU A 252 -5.33 23.89 16.88
N CYS A 253 -4.46 22.92 17.09
CA CYS A 253 -3.03 23.07 16.87
C CYS A 253 -2.71 22.81 15.40
N ASN A 254 -2.02 23.76 14.76
CA ASN A 254 -1.62 23.69 13.36
C ASN A 254 -0.15 23.27 13.22
N TYR A 255 0.08 22.10 12.63
CA TYR A 255 1.40 21.55 12.31
C TYR A 255 1.62 21.41 10.80
N THR A 256 1.00 22.32 10.03
CA THR A 256 1.24 22.40 8.59
C THR A 256 2.73 22.57 8.34
N ASP A 257 3.27 21.77 7.42
CA ASP A 257 4.68 21.86 7.09
C ASP A 257 5.02 23.24 6.50
N PRO A 258 6.04 23.94 7.03
CA PRO A 258 6.39 25.27 6.54
C PRO A 258 7.00 25.27 5.13
N HIS A 259 7.57 24.16 4.66
CA HIS A 259 8.24 24.08 3.35
C HIS A 259 7.29 23.64 2.24
N THR A 260 6.44 22.64 2.51
CA THR A 260 5.52 22.07 1.52
C THR A 260 4.08 22.53 1.70
N GLY A 261 3.73 23.18 2.81
CA GLY A 261 2.34 23.53 3.13
C GLY A 261 1.47 22.30 3.39
N GLU A 262 2.06 21.17 3.79
CA GLU A 262 1.35 19.90 3.98
C GLU A 262 0.56 19.93 5.30
N PRO A 263 -0.78 19.86 5.24
CA PRO A 263 -1.62 20.12 6.40
C PRO A 263 -1.58 18.97 7.40
N TRP A 264 -1.44 19.32 8.68
CA TRP A 264 -1.63 18.38 9.78
C TRP A 264 -2.13 19.10 11.02
N TYR A 265 -3.22 18.60 11.61
CA TYR A 265 -3.89 19.27 12.72
C TYR A 265 -4.14 18.30 13.88
N CYS A 266 -4.18 18.86 15.09
CA CYS A 266 -4.65 18.18 16.30
C CYS A 266 -5.61 19.10 17.05
N TYR A 267 -6.57 18.54 17.79
CA TYR A 267 -7.29 19.34 18.78
C TYR A 267 -6.32 19.83 19.87
N LYS A 268 -6.44 21.11 20.24
CA LYS A 268 -5.62 21.71 21.29
C LYS A 268 -6.00 21.06 22.63
N PRO A 269 -5.01 20.56 23.40
CA PRO A 269 -5.26 20.07 24.75
C PRO A 269 -5.76 21.20 25.66
N ARG A 270 -6.54 20.85 26.70
CA ARG A 270 -7.21 21.84 27.55
C ARG A 270 -6.24 22.65 28.39
N MET A 271 -5.19 22.01 28.89
CA MET A 271 -4.25 22.57 29.87
C MET A 271 -2.81 22.71 29.33
N LEU A 272 -2.60 22.42 28.06
CA LEU A 272 -1.27 22.39 27.46
C LEU A 272 -1.26 23.22 26.17
N ASP A 273 -0.07 23.68 25.79
CA ASP A 273 0.14 24.39 24.53
C ASP A 273 0.55 23.46 23.40
N CYS A 274 0.39 23.94 22.16
CA CYS A 274 0.59 23.14 20.96
C CYS A 274 2.05 22.73 20.75
N ASP A 275 3.00 23.51 21.25
CA ASP A 275 4.44 23.22 21.19
C ASP A 275 4.86 22.07 22.13
N THR A 276 3.99 21.65 23.06
CA THR A 276 4.25 20.53 23.97
C THR A 276 3.99 19.15 23.35
N ARG A 277 3.78 19.08 22.02
CA ARG A 277 3.49 17.84 21.29
C ARG A 277 4.71 16.91 21.23
N ILE A 278 4.61 15.73 21.82
CA ILE A 278 5.71 14.76 21.93
C ILE A 278 5.76 13.78 20.76
N ASN A 279 4.61 13.35 20.25
CA ASN A 279 4.57 12.25 19.28
C ASN A 279 3.38 12.31 18.33
N HIS A 280 3.28 11.28 17.51
CA HIS A 280 2.15 10.92 16.65
C HIS A 280 1.94 9.41 16.71
N ALA A 281 0.69 8.98 16.74
CA ALA A 281 0.30 7.58 16.80
C ALA A 281 -0.97 7.32 15.98
N LYS A 282 -1.05 6.16 15.31
CA LYS A 282 -2.34 5.65 14.84
C LYS A 282 -3.22 5.38 16.06
N GLY A 283 -4.34 6.09 16.15
CA GLY A 283 -5.30 5.96 17.25
C GLY A 283 -6.23 4.75 17.09
N GLY A 284 -6.45 4.28 15.86
CA GLY A 284 -7.22 3.08 15.57
C GLY A 284 -8.11 3.20 14.33
N TYR A 285 -9.04 2.27 14.23
CA TYR A 285 -10.00 2.14 13.12
C TYR A 285 -11.43 2.26 13.66
N LYS A 286 -12.25 3.10 13.03
CA LYS A 286 -13.67 3.28 13.42
C LYS A 286 -14.49 2.06 13.02
N LYS A 287 -15.19 1.44 13.96
CA LYS A 287 -16.04 0.28 13.69
C LYS A 287 -17.43 0.68 13.20
N HIS A 288 -18.22 -0.32 12.76
CA HIS A 288 -19.62 -0.15 12.33
C HIS A 288 -19.80 0.84 11.18
N LEU A 289 -18.91 0.77 10.18
CA LEU A 289 -18.98 1.59 8.97
C LEU A 289 -20.04 1.13 7.96
N LEU A 290 -20.48 -0.12 8.11
CA LEU A 290 -21.40 -0.79 7.22
C LEU A 290 -22.65 -1.22 7.99
N THR A 291 -23.79 -1.17 7.31
CA THR A 291 -25.01 -1.88 7.73
C THR A 291 -24.81 -3.40 7.62
N THR A 292 -25.74 -4.16 8.22
CA THR A 292 -25.74 -5.63 8.14
C THR A 292 -25.77 -6.12 6.69
N THR A 293 -26.56 -5.47 5.83
CA THR A 293 -26.67 -5.83 4.41
C THR A 293 -25.39 -5.49 3.65
N GLU A 294 -24.83 -4.29 3.83
CA GLU A 294 -23.59 -3.88 3.17
C GLU A 294 -22.41 -4.77 3.56
N SER A 295 -22.38 -5.27 4.80
CA SER A 295 -21.33 -6.18 5.29
C SER A 295 -21.28 -7.48 4.50
N MET A 296 -22.38 -7.90 3.85
CA MET A 296 -22.42 -9.11 3.02
C MET A 296 -21.56 -8.99 1.74
N LEU A 297 -21.28 -7.76 1.29
CA LEU A 297 -20.39 -7.51 0.14
C LEU A 297 -18.92 -7.83 0.46
N PHE A 298 -18.58 -7.91 1.75
CA PHE A 298 -17.23 -8.07 2.27
C PHE A 298 -17.07 -9.38 3.05
N LEU A 299 -17.78 -10.44 2.66
CA LEU A 299 -17.59 -11.77 3.23
C LEU A 299 -16.32 -12.41 2.66
N SER A 300 -15.72 -13.34 3.41
CA SER A 300 -14.54 -14.08 2.92
C SER A 300 -14.81 -14.86 1.63
N SER A 301 -16.07 -15.19 1.32
CA SER A 301 -16.47 -15.83 0.07
C SER A 301 -16.61 -14.86 -1.11
N THR A 302 -16.61 -13.55 -0.88
CA THR A 302 -16.80 -12.51 -1.91
C THR A 302 -15.57 -11.63 -2.11
N ILE A 303 -14.66 -11.57 -1.14
CA ILE A 303 -13.40 -10.84 -1.22
C ILE A 303 -12.29 -11.76 -1.72
N LYS A 304 -11.55 -11.33 -2.75
CA LYS A 304 -10.44 -12.10 -3.34
C LYS A 304 -10.81 -13.56 -3.60
N ALA A 305 -12.02 -13.76 -4.11
CA ALA A 305 -12.54 -15.07 -4.40
C ALA A 305 -12.10 -15.53 -5.81
N PRO A 306 -11.69 -16.79 -5.97
CA PRO A 306 -11.35 -17.31 -7.29
C PRO A 306 -12.61 -17.42 -8.16
N VAL A 307 -12.49 -17.05 -9.43
CA VAL A 307 -13.49 -17.32 -10.47
C VAL A 307 -13.12 -18.63 -11.14
N GLN A 308 -14.06 -19.56 -11.26
CA GLN A 308 -13.76 -20.90 -11.78
C GLN A 308 -13.68 -20.91 -13.31
N ALA A 309 -12.87 -21.81 -13.88
CA ALA A 309 -12.86 -22.03 -15.31
C ALA A 309 -14.10 -22.84 -15.74
N LEU A 310 -14.72 -22.45 -16.84
CA LEU A 310 -15.65 -23.33 -17.56
C LEU A 310 -14.87 -24.09 -18.63
N GLY A 311 -14.47 -25.32 -18.29
CA GLY A 311 -13.63 -26.17 -19.13
C GLY A 311 -12.20 -26.26 -18.63
N MET A 312 -11.22 -25.97 -19.49
CA MET A 312 -9.80 -26.03 -19.14
C MET A 312 -9.34 -24.73 -18.48
N ASP A 313 -8.62 -24.85 -17.37
CA ASP A 313 -7.89 -23.78 -16.71
C ASP A 313 -6.38 -23.84 -17.00
N ASN A 314 -5.93 -24.93 -17.64
CA ASN A 314 -4.54 -25.20 -17.97
C ASN A 314 -4.31 -25.23 -19.49
N ILE A 315 -3.12 -24.82 -19.89
CA ILE A 315 -2.67 -24.84 -21.29
C ILE A 315 -1.25 -25.38 -21.38
N THR A 316 -0.88 -25.87 -22.56
CA THR A 316 0.52 -26.19 -22.89
C THR A 316 1.06 -25.14 -23.85
N ILE A 317 2.10 -24.42 -23.41
CA ILE A 317 2.77 -23.39 -24.20
C ILE A 317 3.96 -24.03 -24.92
N LEU A 318 3.93 -24.01 -26.25
CA LEU A 318 5.00 -24.53 -27.09
C LEU A 318 6.16 -23.52 -27.20
N PRO A 319 7.38 -23.99 -27.46
CA PRO A 319 8.51 -23.11 -27.75
C PRO A 319 8.25 -22.14 -28.91
N ALA A 320 8.92 -20.98 -28.86
CA ALA A 320 8.91 -20.00 -29.94
C ALA A 320 9.50 -20.61 -31.24
N VAL A 321 9.01 -20.16 -32.40
CA VAL A 321 9.54 -20.56 -33.70
C VAL A 321 10.79 -19.72 -34.00
N LYS A 322 11.94 -20.39 -34.26
CA LYS A 322 13.25 -19.73 -34.49
C LYS A 322 13.26 -18.69 -35.62
N GLU A 323 12.34 -18.77 -36.59
CA GLU A 323 12.30 -17.88 -37.76
C GLU A 323 11.38 -16.65 -37.60
N LEU A 324 10.56 -16.58 -36.53
CA LEU A 324 9.66 -15.44 -36.26
C LEU A 324 10.17 -14.49 -35.18
N SER A 325 11.40 -14.67 -34.69
CA SER A 325 12.00 -13.82 -33.64
C SER A 325 12.23 -12.36 -34.04
N LEU A 326 11.89 -11.99 -35.28
CA LEU A 326 12.05 -10.65 -35.84
C LEU A 326 10.75 -9.89 -36.12
N VAL A 327 9.57 -10.51 -36.00
CA VAL A 327 8.33 -9.84 -36.38
C VAL A 327 7.33 -9.80 -35.23
N ARG A 328 7.08 -8.55 -34.83
CA ARG A 328 5.96 -8.05 -34.01
C ARG A 328 6.24 -7.82 -32.53
N ARG A 329 7.19 -6.90 -32.26
CA ARG A 329 6.95 -5.88 -31.21
C ARG A 329 5.82 -4.95 -31.69
N ASP A 330 4.62 -5.50 -31.91
CA ASP A 330 3.47 -4.60 -31.82
C ASP A 330 3.56 -4.02 -30.42
N ARG A 331 3.54 -2.69 -30.32
CA ARG A 331 3.37 -2.01 -29.04
C ARG A 331 1.97 -2.35 -28.57
N ALA A 332 1.75 -3.57 -28.09
CA ALA A 332 0.63 -3.89 -27.24
C ALA A 332 0.70 -2.84 -26.13
N LYS A 333 -0.36 -2.04 -26.01
CA LYS A 333 -0.41 -0.93 -25.05
C LYS A 333 -0.14 -1.40 -23.61
N PHE A 334 -0.20 -2.72 -23.35
CA PHE A 334 -0.12 -3.33 -22.04
C PHE A 334 0.71 -4.62 -22.09
N LEU A 335 1.95 -4.54 -21.62
CA LEU A 335 2.80 -5.66 -21.26
C LEU A 335 3.14 -5.50 -19.77
N PRO A 336 3.15 -6.57 -18.97
CA PRO A 336 3.64 -6.47 -17.61
C PRO A 336 5.09 -5.99 -17.60
N SER A 337 5.53 -5.44 -16.48
CA SER A 337 6.93 -4.99 -16.29
C SER A 337 7.95 -6.13 -16.39
N GLY A 338 7.52 -7.37 -16.14
CA GLY A 338 8.34 -8.56 -16.16
C GLY A 338 7.54 -9.83 -15.86
N TYR A 339 8.26 -10.93 -15.63
CA TYR A 339 7.69 -12.22 -15.27
C TYR A 339 8.67 -13.04 -14.44
N TYR A 340 8.19 -13.99 -13.66
CA TYR A 340 9.02 -14.99 -13.01
C TYR A 340 9.34 -16.14 -13.97
N TYR A 341 10.56 -16.66 -13.89
CA TYR A 341 10.93 -17.94 -14.45
C TYR A 341 12.07 -18.55 -13.62
N GLN A 342 11.91 -19.79 -13.18
CA GLN A 342 12.83 -20.46 -12.25
C GLN A 342 13.03 -19.67 -10.94
N GLY A 343 11.97 -18.99 -10.47
CA GLY A 343 12.00 -18.22 -9.22
C GLY A 343 12.71 -16.87 -9.31
N SER A 344 13.29 -16.51 -10.47
CA SER A 344 13.89 -15.20 -10.69
C SER A 344 12.98 -14.31 -11.55
N TRP A 345 12.85 -13.05 -11.13
CA TRP A 345 12.18 -12.01 -11.90
C TRP A 345 12.94 -11.70 -13.18
N ARG A 346 12.25 -11.51 -14.30
CA ARG A 346 12.82 -11.19 -15.61
C ARG A 346 12.11 -9.96 -16.18
N PRO A 347 12.75 -8.78 -16.13
CA PRO A 347 12.19 -7.58 -16.73
C PRO A 347 11.97 -7.75 -18.24
N LEU A 348 10.84 -7.28 -18.76
CA LEU A 348 10.56 -7.27 -20.21
C LEU A 348 11.15 -6.04 -20.91
N ALA A 349 11.46 -5.00 -20.14
CA ALA A 349 12.09 -3.78 -20.61
C ALA A 349 13.17 -3.30 -19.62
N GLY A 350 14.10 -2.48 -20.10
CA GLY A 350 15.17 -1.93 -19.28
C GLY A 350 16.40 -2.84 -19.21
N ILE A 351 16.99 -2.95 -18.03
CA ILE A 351 18.21 -3.71 -17.81
C ILE A 351 17.92 -5.18 -17.45
N PRO A 352 18.75 -6.14 -17.88
CA PRO A 352 18.71 -7.50 -17.35
C PRO A 352 19.00 -7.49 -15.85
N ILE A 353 18.25 -8.30 -15.10
CA ILE A 353 18.51 -8.51 -13.68
C ILE A 353 19.74 -9.41 -13.49
N GLN A 354 20.59 -9.08 -12.53
CA GLN A 354 21.65 -9.93 -12.01
C GLN A 354 21.18 -10.54 -10.68
N GLN A 355 21.60 -11.76 -10.39
CA GLN A 355 21.25 -12.45 -9.15
C GLN A 355 22.37 -12.22 -8.12
N PHE A 356 22.06 -11.60 -6.99
CA PHE A 356 22.99 -11.40 -5.89
C PHE A 356 22.71 -12.42 -4.79
N ASN A 357 23.29 -13.62 -4.96
CA ASN A 357 23.08 -14.73 -4.03
C ASN A 357 24.09 -14.75 -2.88
N ASP A 358 25.20 -14.03 -3.00
CA ASP A 358 26.27 -13.97 -2.02
C ASP A 358 26.34 -12.57 -1.39
N SER A 359 26.50 -12.50 -0.06
CA SER A 359 26.60 -11.22 0.66
C SER A 359 27.76 -10.37 0.16
N SER A 360 28.89 -10.98 -0.17
CA SER A 360 30.08 -10.30 -0.70
C SER A 360 29.83 -9.58 -2.01
N ALA A 361 28.98 -10.13 -2.89
CA ALA A 361 28.59 -9.49 -4.14
C ALA A 361 27.75 -8.23 -3.89
N ILE A 362 26.85 -8.27 -2.89
CA ILE A 362 26.08 -7.09 -2.46
C ILE A 362 27.01 -6.04 -1.85
N THR A 363 27.92 -6.44 -0.95
CA THR A 363 28.91 -5.56 -0.34
C THR A 363 29.78 -4.87 -1.39
N GLN A 364 30.26 -5.62 -2.39
CA GLN A 364 31.04 -5.06 -3.49
C GLN A 364 30.23 -4.08 -4.35
N CYS A 365 28.97 -4.39 -4.64
CA CYS A 365 28.08 -3.52 -5.41
C CYS A 365 27.77 -2.21 -4.67
N LEU A 366 27.59 -2.29 -3.35
CA LEU A 366 27.26 -1.16 -2.48
C LEU A 366 28.49 -0.42 -1.92
N GLN A 367 29.71 -0.85 -2.26
CA GLN A 367 30.93 -0.22 -1.76
C GLN A 367 30.95 1.29 -2.08
N GLY A 368 31.16 2.09 -1.03
CA GLY A 368 31.15 3.55 -1.11
C GLY A 368 29.77 4.18 -1.28
N LYS A 369 28.67 3.43 -1.15
CA LYS A 369 27.31 3.93 -1.40
C LYS A 369 26.56 4.34 -0.13
N LEU A 370 25.76 5.38 -0.28
CA LEU A 370 24.81 5.89 0.71
C LEU A 370 23.38 5.62 0.23
N PHE A 371 22.70 4.68 0.86
CA PHE A 371 21.36 4.25 0.48
C PHE A 371 20.31 4.79 1.47
N TYR A 372 19.54 5.77 1.01
CA TYR A 372 18.47 6.41 1.76
C TYR A 372 17.11 5.87 1.33
N MET A 373 16.34 5.38 2.29
CA MET A 373 15.02 4.79 2.08
C MET A 373 13.96 5.60 2.84
N TYR A 374 12.99 6.16 2.12
CA TYR A 374 11.93 6.98 2.70
C TYR A 374 10.56 6.42 2.36
N GLY A 375 9.71 6.21 3.36
CA GLY A 375 8.38 5.72 3.04
C GLY A 375 7.62 5.02 4.13
N ASP A 376 6.85 4.03 3.73
CA ASP A 376 6.09 3.18 4.63
C ASP A 376 6.84 1.87 4.94
N SER A 377 6.15 0.97 5.63
CA SER A 377 6.72 -0.32 6.03
C SER A 377 7.18 -1.20 4.86
N THR A 378 6.72 -0.94 3.63
CA THR A 378 7.10 -1.76 2.48
C THR A 378 8.55 -1.47 2.05
N VAL A 379 8.98 -0.20 1.99
CA VAL A 379 10.41 0.12 1.73
C VAL A 379 11.30 -0.22 2.93
N ARG A 380 10.76 -0.20 4.15
CA ARG A 380 11.49 -0.70 5.35
C ARG A 380 11.99 -2.13 5.16
N GLN A 381 11.22 -3.00 4.49
CA GLN A 381 11.66 -4.38 4.23
C GLN A 381 12.97 -4.45 3.43
N TRP A 382 13.29 -3.46 2.60
CA TRP A 382 14.55 -3.41 1.85
C TRP A 382 15.73 -3.15 2.78
N PHE A 383 15.57 -2.25 3.74
CA PHE A 383 16.56 -2.03 4.81
C PHE A 383 16.77 -3.31 5.62
N GLU A 384 15.67 -3.93 6.06
CA GLU A 384 15.71 -5.15 6.87
C GLU A 384 16.35 -6.31 6.14
N TYR A 385 16.04 -6.48 4.85
CA TYR A 385 16.66 -7.50 4.02
C TYR A 385 18.17 -7.30 3.90
N LEU A 386 18.62 -6.11 3.51
CA LEU A 386 20.05 -5.83 3.33
C LEU A 386 20.82 -5.96 4.65
N ASN A 387 20.30 -5.41 5.75
CA ASN A 387 20.92 -5.48 7.07
C ASN A 387 21.00 -6.93 7.61
N ALA A 388 20.02 -7.78 7.27
CA ALA A 388 20.05 -9.19 7.65
C ALA A 388 20.97 -10.03 6.74
N PHE A 389 21.04 -9.69 5.44
CA PHE A 389 21.74 -10.48 4.43
C PHE A 389 23.24 -10.14 4.31
N VAL A 390 23.66 -8.92 4.66
CA VAL A 390 25.06 -8.48 4.63
C VAL A 390 25.61 -8.39 6.05
N PRO A 391 26.41 -9.37 6.52
CA PRO A 391 26.86 -9.44 7.91
C PRO A 391 27.74 -8.25 8.36
N GLU A 392 28.42 -7.58 7.44
CA GLU A 392 29.29 -6.44 7.71
C GLU A 392 28.51 -5.17 8.08
N LEU A 393 27.25 -5.05 7.65
CA LEU A 393 26.37 -3.96 8.06
C LEU A 393 26.02 -4.09 9.53
N LYS A 394 26.42 -3.09 10.33
CA LYS A 394 26.10 -3.01 11.76
C LYS A 394 25.04 -1.94 11.99
N GLU A 395 23.88 -2.37 12.48
CA GLU A 395 22.81 -1.45 12.85
C GLU A 395 23.22 -0.59 14.06
N PHE A 396 23.07 0.73 13.92
CA PHE A 396 23.25 1.67 15.00
C PHE A 396 21.93 1.85 15.75
N ASN A 397 21.92 1.56 17.05
CA ASN A 397 20.71 1.64 17.85
C ASN A 397 20.31 3.09 18.14
N LEU A 398 19.41 3.63 17.30
CA LEU A 398 18.81 4.95 17.47
C LEU A 398 17.67 4.96 18.52
N HIS A 399 17.54 3.92 19.34
CA HIS A 399 16.47 3.74 20.34
C HIS A 399 15.06 3.87 19.74
N SER A 400 14.96 3.53 18.45
CA SER A 400 13.73 3.64 17.67
C SER A 400 12.97 2.32 17.69
N PRO A 401 11.62 2.33 17.77
CA PRO A 401 10.86 1.10 17.72
C PRO A 401 11.06 0.35 16.40
N LYS A 402 11.20 -0.99 16.48
CA LYS A 402 11.52 -1.88 15.35
C LYS A 402 10.60 -1.78 14.13
N ASN A 403 9.34 -1.38 14.30
CA ASN A 403 8.39 -1.25 13.18
C ASN A 403 8.18 0.20 12.71
N VAL A 404 8.98 1.14 13.20
CA VAL A 404 8.77 2.59 13.03
C VAL A 404 9.95 3.25 12.32
N GLY A 405 11.17 3.06 12.84
CA GLY A 405 12.34 3.84 12.45
C GLY A 405 12.46 5.16 13.24
N PRO A 406 13.47 6.00 12.92
CA PRO A 406 14.48 5.78 11.88
C PRO A 406 15.42 4.61 12.17
N PHE A 407 16.01 4.03 11.12
CA PHE A 407 17.09 3.05 11.23
C PHE A 407 18.33 3.51 10.48
N MET A 408 19.47 3.04 10.97
CA MET A 408 20.77 3.27 10.36
C MET A 408 21.60 2.00 10.49
N ALA A 409 22.22 1.55 9.41
CA ALA A 409 23.22 0.49 9.44
C ALA A 409 24.47 0.93 8.67
N VAL A 410 25.65 0.60 9.20
CA VAL A 410 26.92 1.07 8.67
C VAL A 410 27.88 -0.11 8.51
N ASP A 411 28.52 -0.18 7.34
CA ASP A 411 29.75 -0.93 7.13
C ASP A 411 30.88 0.09 6.94
N SER A 412 31.71 0.25 7.96
CA SER A 412 32.81 1.22 7.96
C SER A 412 34.00 0.78 7.11
N VAL A 413 34.14 -0.51 6.83
CA VAL A 413 35.25 -1.06 6.04
C VAL A 413 35.03 -0.74 4.56
N HIS A 414 33.80 -0.93 4.09
CA HIS A 414 33.43 -0.71 2.68
C HIS A 414 32.75 0.64 2.44
N ASN A 415 32.65 1.49 3.47
CA ASN A 415 32.01 2.80 3.41
C ASN A 415 30.55 2.74 2.89
N ILE A 416 29.75 1.86 3.49
CA ILE A 416 28.34 1.66 3.14
C ILE A 416 27.46 2.22 4.25
N LEU A 417 26.47 3.03 3.89
CA LEU A 417 25.47 3.55 4.81
C LEU A 417 24.08 3.19 4.32
N LEU A 418 23.30 2.49 5.15
CA LEU A 418 21.85 2.34 4.95
C LEU A 418 21.11 3.23 5.94
N LYS A 419 20.09 3.95 5.45
CA LYS A 419 19.17 4.72 6.28
C LYS A 419 17.74 4.44 5.88
N TYR A 420 16.88 4.20 6.87
CA TYR A 420 15.43 4.16 6.68
C TYR A 420 14.75 5.23 7.53
N ARG A 421 13.82 5.96 6.93
CA ARG A 421 12.91 6.89 7.61
C ARG A 421 11.49 6.69 7.15
N CYS A 422 10.56 6.70 8.10
CA CYS A 422 9.15 6.70 7.77
C CYS A 422 8.73 8.05 7.15
N HIS A 423 7.74 8.05 6.26
CA HIS A 423 7.17 9.29 5.74
C HIS A 423 6.37 10.05 6.82
N GLY A 424 6.20 11.36 6.66
CA GLY A 424 5.38 12.20 7.55
C GLY A 424 3.90 11.80 7.60
N PRO A 425 3.06 12.46 8.44
CA PRO A 425 1.64 12.17 8.54
C PRO A 425 0.92 12.14 7.17
N PRO A 426 -0.05 11.22 6.93
CA PRO A 426 -0.76 10.37 7.88
C PRO A 426 -0.15 8.95 8.08
N ILE A 427 1.13 8.84 8.45
CA ILE A 427 1.78 7.57 8.80
C ILE A 427 0.97 6.75 9.82
N ARG A 428 0.68 5.48 9.55
CA ARG A 428 -0.21 4.62 10.38
C ARG A 428 0.54 3.73 11.38
N PHE A 429 1.71 4.16 11.80
CA PHE A 429 2.55 3.45 12.77
C PHE A 429 2.08 3.65 14.22
N SER A 430 2.61 2.85 15.14
CA SER A 430 2.21 2.85 16.55
C SER A 430 2.54 4.17 17.24
N THR A 431 3.81 4.55 17.32
CA THR A 431 4.23 5.84 17.89
C THR A 431 5.50 6.31 17.20
N VAL A 432 5.44 7.51 16.65
CA VAL A 432 6.55 8.23 15.99
C VAL A 432 6.80 9.49 16.82
N SER A 433 8.04 9.76 17.21
CA SER A 433 8.40 11.03 17.87
C SER A 433 8.09 12.21 16.93
N SER A 434 7.62 13.34 17.47
CA SER A 434 7.36 14.55 16.69
C SER A 434 8.60 15.00 15.90
N SER A 435 9.80 14.80 16.44
CA SER A 435 11.07 15.14 15.78
C SER A 435 11.34 14.32 14.51
N GLU A 436 10.76 13.13 14.44
CA GLU A 436 10.96 12.16 13.36
C GLU A 436 9.89 12.25 12.28
N LEU A 437 8.82 13.03 12.47
CA LEU A 437 7.74 13.27 11.51
C LEU A 437 8.16 14.20 10.38
N ARG A 438 9.20 13.81 9.64
CA ARG A 438 9.74 14.58 8.52
C ARG A 438 9.02 14.19 7.22
N TYR A 439 8.73 15.17 6.40
CA TYR A 439 8.18 14.94 5.07
C TYR A 439 9.29 14.56 4.10
N VAL A 440 9.01 13.60 3.23
CA VAL A 440 9.98 13.07 2.26
C VAL A 440 10.56 14.17 1.38
N ALA A 441 9.74 15.13 0.92
CA ALA A 441 10.22 16.26 0.14
C ALA A 441 11.30 17.08 0.88
N ASN A 442 11.13 17.34 2.18
CA ASN A 442 12.07 18.11 2.99
C ASN A 442 13.39 17.35 3.17
N GLU A 443 13.30 16.04 3.40
CA GLU A 443 14.49 15.19 3.49
C GLU A 443 15.24 15.18 2.15
N LEU A 444 14.52 15.04 1.04
CA LEU A 444 15.11 15.07 -0.30
C LEU A 444 15.79 16.40 -0.59
N ASP A 445 15.22 17.55 -0.24
CA ASP A 445 15.85 18.87 -0.45
C ASP A 445 17.13 19.05 0.39
N GLY A 446 17.23 18.39 1.54
CA GLY A 446 18.43 18.38 2.38
C GLY A 446 19.54 17.43 1.91
N LEU A 447 19.30 16.57 0.92
CA LEU A 447 20.30 15.62 0.44
C LEU A 447 21.29 16.27 -0.54
N PRO A 448 22.60 16.01 -0.39
CA PRO A 448 23.59 16.44 -1.37
C PRO A 448 23.41 15.73 -2.73
N GLY A 449 23.08 14.43 -2.70
CA GLY A 449 22.98 13.59 -3.90
C GLY A 449 24.35 13.16 -4.45
N GLY A 450 24.34 12.64 -5.68
CA GLY A 450 25.54 12.31 -6.46
C GLY A 450 25.66 10.83 -6.79
N HIS A 451 26.75 10.44 -7.47
CA HIS A 451 26.99 9.08 -7.98
C HIS A 451 27.07 7.98 -6.90
N ASP A 452 27.25 8.38 -5.65
CA ASP A 452 27.29 7.49 -4.50
C ASP A 452 25.99 7.46 -3.71
N THR A 453 25.00 8.28 -4.08
CA THR A 453 23.71 8.36 -3.39
C THR A 453 22.65 7.58 -4.12
N ILE A 454 21.96 6.72 -3.38
CA ILE A 454 20.79 5.97 -3.84
C ILE A 454 19.60 6.39 -2.97
N VAL A 455 18.47 6.72 -3.59
CA VAL A 455 17.23 7.10 -2.93
C VAL A 455 16.15 6.10 -3.31
N ALA A 456 15.56 5.41 -2.33
CA ALA A 456 14.39 4.56 -2.50
C ALA A 456 13.15 5.18 -1.84
N LEU A 457 12.03 5.22 -2.57
CA LEU A 457 10.75 5.74 -2.08
C LEU A 457 9.65 4.68 -2.13
N SER A 458 8.82 4.58 -1.09
CA SER A 458 7.53 3.87 -1.14
C SER A 458 6.49 4.57 -0.29
N ILE A 459 5.45 5.12 -0.92
CA ILE A 459 4.49 5.97 -0.23
C ILE A 459 3.11 5.65 -0.80
N TRP A 460 2.34 4.78 -0.16
CA TRP A 460 0.98 4.47 -0.61
C TRP A 460 0.10 3.87 0.49
N SER A 461 0.65 2.95 1.30
CA SER A 461 -0.14 2.09 2.22
C SER A 461 -0.90 2.82 3.32
N HIS A 462 -0.60 4.10 3.54
CA HIS A 462 -1.20 4.93 4.57
C HIS A 462 -2.22 5.96 4.05
N PHE A 463 -2.40 6.07 2.73
CA PHE A 463 -3.25 7.09 2.08
C PHE A 463 -4.62 6.58 1.64
N SER A 464 -4.83 5.27 1.63
CA SER A 464 -6.03 4.57 1.12
C SER A 464 -7.39 5.07 1.63
N THR A 465 -7.46 5.69 2.81
CA THR A 465 -8.73 6.17 3.38
C THR A 465 -9.01 7.64 3.09
N PHE A 466 -8.04 8.39 2.57
CA PHE A 466 -8.19 9.80 2.27
C PHE A 466 -8.68 9.99 0.82
N PRO A 467 -9.30 11.14 0.50
CA PRO A 467 -9.49 11.55 -0.89
C PRO A 467 -8.15 11.51 -1.65
N VAL A 468 -8.19 11.12 -2.93
CA VAL A 468 -6.97 10.88 -3.72
C VAL A 468 -6.17 12.17 -3.91
N GLU A 469 -6.82 13.32 -3.86
CA GLU A 469 -6.27 14.67 -3.89
C GLU A 469 -5.18 14.87 -2.82
N VAL A 470 -5.37 14.30 -1.61
CA VAL A 470 -4.36 14.32 -0.55
C VAL A 470 -3.09 13.61 -1.00
N TYR A 471 -3.24 12.49 -1.70
CA TYR A 471 -2.13 11.70 -2.21
C TYR A 471 -1.47 12.37 -3.43
N LEU A 472 -2.25 12.95 -4.34
CA LEU A 472 -1.76 13.72 -5.48
C LEU A 472 -0.88 14.88 -5.01
N ARG A 473 -1.37 15.68 -4.06
CA ARG A 473 -0.60 16.76 -3.42
C ARG A 473 0.72 16.22 -2.86
N ARG A 474 0.66 15.14 -2.07
CA ARG A 474 1.86 14.50 -1.48
C ARG A 474 2.90 14.16 -2.54
N LEU A 475 2.48 13.49 -3.61
CA LEU A 475 3.41 13.05 -4.65
C LEU A 475 3.94 14.23 -5.48
N ARG A 476 3.18 15.30 -5.69
CA ARG A 476 3.67 16.53 -6.36
C ARG A 476 4.85 17.15 -5.62
N HIS A 477 4.74 17.30 -4.30
CA HIS A 477 5.83 17.86 -3.49
C HIS A 477 7.09 16.99 -3.58
N ILE A 478 6.92 15.67 -3.55
CA ILE A 478 8.03 14.72 -3.71
C ILE A 478 8.64 14.79 -5.12
N ARG A 479 7.81 14.80 -6.17
CA ARG A 479 8.25 14.94 -7.55
C ARG A 479 9.08 16.20 -7.76
N ARG A 480 8.63 17.33 -7.20
CA ARG A 480 9.38 18.61 -7.27
C ARG A 480 10.71 18.53 -6.53
N ALA A 481 10.75 17.93 -5.34
CA ALA A 481 11.98 17.76 -4.58
C ALA A 481 12.98 16.83 -5.29
N LEU A 482 12.49 15.74 -5.91
CA LEU A 482 13.31 14.86 -6.74
C LEU A 482 13.85 15.57 -7.98
N ALA A 483 13.03 16.38 -8.67
CA ALA A 483 13.50 17.18 -9.80
C ALA A 483 14.66 18.09 -9.38
N ARG A 484 14.50 18.84 -8.28
CA ARG A 484 15.60 19.65 -7.71
C ARG A 484 16.83 18.84 -7.32
N LEU A 485 16.65 17.62 -6.81
CA LEU A 485 17.76 16.72 -6.44
C LEU A 485 18.53 16.26 -7.67
N LEU A 486 17.82 15.87 -8.72
CA LEU A 486 18.43 15.39 -9.96
C LEU A 486 19.02 16.53 -10.78
N ASP A 487 18.47 17.75 -10.70
CA ASP A 487 19.06 18.94 -11.32
C ASP A 487 20.40 19.30 -10.67
N ARG A 488 20.48 19.28 -9.34
CA ARG A 488 21.73 19.61 -8.62
C ARG A 488 22.74 18.47 -8.59
N ALA A 489 22.28 17.22 -8.63
CA ALA A 489 23.10 16.02 -8.50
C ALA A 489 22.60 14.89 -9.41
N PRO A 490 22.78 15.02 -10.74
CA PRO A 490 22.22 14.10 -11.73
C PRO A 490 22.76 12.66 -11.65
N GLY A 491 23.87 12.45 -10.93
CA GLY A 491 24.41 11.12 -10.66
C GLY A 491 23.62 10.29 -9.64
N THR A 492 22.63 10.88 -8.96
CA THR A 492 21.82 10.19 -7.94
C THR A 492 20.92 9.13 -8.57
N LEU A 493 20.97 7.89 -8.06
CA LEU A 493 20.01 6.86 -8.45
C LEU A 493 18.74 7.00 -7.62
N VAL A 494 17.58 7.19 -8.27
CA VAL A 494 16.28 7.23 -7.60
C VAL A 494 15.44 6.03 -8.00
N VAL A 495 14.97 5.26 -7.03
CA VAL A 495 14.07 4.13 -7.20
C VAL A 495 12.75 4.42 -6.49
N VAL A 496 11.64 4.35 -7.22
CA VAL A 496 10.29 4.50 -6.68
C VAL A 496 9.60 3.15 -6.73
N ARG A 497 9.27 2.60 -5.57
CA ARG A 497 8.50 1.36 -5.42
C ARG A 497 7.01 1.64 -5.62
N THR A 498 6.38 0.86 -6.47
CA THR A 498 4.93 0.86 -6.69
C THR A 498 4.16 0.23 -5.53
N ALA A 499 2.83 0.37 -5.50
CA ALA A 499 2.01 -0.40 -4.57
C ALA A 499 2.07 -1.91 -4.89
N ASN A 500 1.56 -2.76 -3.99
CA ASN A 500 1.39 -4.18 -4.27
C ASN A 500 0.08 -4.74 -3.71
N PRO A 501 -0.48 -5.81 -4.33
CA PRO A 501 -1.61 -6.54 -3.77
C PRO A 501 -1.32 -7.09 -2.37
N GLN A 502 -2.34 -7.19 -1.52
CA GLN A 502 -2.19 -7.72 -0.16
C GLN A 502 -3.28 -8.71 0.24
N LYS A 503 -3.12 -9.38 1.39
CA LYS A 503 -4.17 -10.24 1.93
C LYS A 503 -5.33 -9.37 2.38
N LEU A 504 -6.54 -9.72 1.97
CA LEU A 504 -7.75 -9.01 2.37
C LEU A 504 -8.61 -9.89 3.28
N ASP A 505 -9.21 -9.24 4.26
CA ASP A 505 -10.30 -9.75 5.09
C ASP A 505 -11.38 -8.65 5.15
N PRO A 506 -12.54 -8.88 5.80
CA PRO A 506 -13.61 -7.90 5.85
C PRO A 506 -13.15 -6.54 6.41
N GLU A 507 -12.28 -6.54 7.43
CA GLU A 507 -11.81 -5.30 8.04
C GLU A 507 -10.76 -4.61 7.16
N VAL A 508 -9.72 -5.35 6.74
CA VAL A 508 -8.64 -4.82 5.90
C VAL A 508 -9.18 -4.25 4.59
N SER A 509 -10.21 -4.84 4.01
CA SER A 509 -10.86 -4.32 2.79
C SER A 509 -11.36 -2.88 2.97
N LEU A 510 -11.87 -2.51 4.14
CA LEU A 510 -12.41 -1.15 4.35
C LEU A 510 -11.31 -0.08 4.51
N TYR A 511 -10.10 -0.48 4.91
CA TYR A 511 -9.01 0.45 5.20
C TYR A 511 -7.86 0.40 4.21
N ASN A 512 -7.55 -0.76 3.63
CA ASN A 512 -6.38 -1.01 2.77
C ASN A 512 -6.74 -1.95 1.61
N SER A 513 -7.96 -1.86 1.05
CA SER A 513 -8.31 -2.64 -0.15
C SER A 513 -7.30 -2.47 -1.28
N ASP A 514 -7.10 -3.54 -2.04
CA ASP A 514 -6.32 -3.50 -3.29
C ASP A 514 -6.95 -2.56 -4.33
N TRP A 515 -8.26 -2.29 -4.28
CA TRP A 515 -8.91 -1.32 -5.16
C TRP A 515 -8.48 0.11 -4.86
N PHE A 516 -8.26 0.46 -3.58
CA PHE A 516 -7.61 1.73 -3.25
C PHE A 516 -6.16 1.72 -3.72
N SER A 517 -5.46 0.60 -3.50
CA SER A 517 -4.04 0.45 -3.77
C SER A 517 -3.71 0.61 -5.26
N VAL A 518 -4.51 0.03 -6.16
CA VAL A 518 -4.31 0.14 -7.62
C VAL A 518 -4.56 1.55 -8.14
N GLN A 519 -5.47 2.31 -7.54
CA GLN A 519 -5.68 3.72 -7.89
C GLN A 519 -4.50 4.58 -7.46
N LEU A 520 -4.02 4.42 -6.22
CA LEU A 520 -2.83 5.11 -5.74
C LEU A 520 -1.62 4.73 -6.61
N ASP A 521 -1.51 3.46 -7.01
CA ASP A 521 -0.44 3.00 -7.88
C ASP A 521 -0.47 3.65 -9.27
N SER A 522 -1.66 3.74 -9.87
CA SER A 522 -1.86 4.38 -11.17
C SER A 522 -1.44 5.86 -11.13
N VAL A 523 -1.82 6.56 -10.06
CA VAL A 523 -1.42 7.94 -9.80
C VAL A 523 0.09 8.06 -9.60
N LEU A 524 0.70 7.19 -8.79
CA LEU A 524 2.14 7.16 -8.54
C LEU A 524 2.92 6.99 -9.85
N ARG A 525 2.55 6.00 -10.68
CA ARG A 525 3.17 5.76 -11.97
C ARG A 525 3.07 6.98 -12.86
N ALA A 526 1.88 7.56 -13.01
CA ALA A 526 1.68 8.73 -13.86
C ALA A 526 2.51 9.93 -13.39
N MET A 527 2.58 10.17 -12.07
CA MET A 527 3.34 11.26 -11.47
C MET A 527 4.84 11.16 -11.77
N PHE A 528 5.44 9.98 -11.66
CA PHE A 528 6.89 9.82 -11.83
C PHE A 528 7.33 9.41 -13.24
N ARG A 529 6.40 9.04 -14.13
CA ARG A 529 6.71 8.55 -15.49
C ARG A 529 7.57 9.51 -16.33
N SER A 530 7.38 10.82 -16.17
CA SER A 530 8.09 11.84 -16.95
C SER A 530 9.40 12.29 -16.33
N LEU A 531 9.70 11.88 -15.08
CA LEU A 531 10.89 12.31 -14.37
C LEU A 531 12.10 11.46 -14.80
N ARG A 532 13.00 12.06 -15.59
CA ARG A 532 14.24 11.42 -16.02
C ARG A 532 15.08 11.05 -14.80
N GLY A 533 15.81 9.92 -14.86
CA GLY A 533 16.67 9.46 -13.76
C GLY A 533 15.93 8.74 -12.63
N VAL A 534 14.62 8.55 -12.74
CA VAL A 534 13.82 7.74 -11.80
C VAL A 534 13.53 6.36 -12.39
N VAL A 535 13.81 5.32 -11.60
CA VAL A 535 13.46 3.94 -11.89
C VAL A 535 12.18 3.59 -11.13
N LEU A 536 11.12 3.20 -11.86
CA LEU A 536 9.93 2.61 -11.24
C LEU A 536 10.15 1.11 -11.05
N LEU A 537 10.16 0.66 -9.80
CA LEU A 537 10.23 -0.75 -9.43
C LEU A 537 8.81 -1.26 -9.20
N ASP A 538 8.37 -2.14 -10.11
CA ASP A 538 7.00 -2.63 -10.19
C ASP A 538 6.71 -3.77 -9.20
N ALA A 539 6.57 -3.40 -7.93
CA ALA A 539 6.16 -4.32 -6.88
C ALA A 539 4.76 -4.91 -7.08
N TRP A 540 3.90 -4.27 -7.90
CA TRP A 540 2.55 -4.78 -8.17
C TRP A 540 2.64 -6.05 -8.98
N ASP A 541 3.30 -5.98 -10.13
CA ASP A 541 3.50 -7.13 -11.01
C ASP A 541 4.38 -8.20 -10.34
N MET A 542 5.46 -7.81 -9.66
CA MET A 542 6.32 -8.78 -8.94
C MET A 542 5.54 -9.55 -7.88
N THR A 543 4.56 -8.94 -7.23
CA THR A 543 3.74 -9.64 -6.22
C THR A 543 2.62 -10.45 -6.86
N LEU A 544 1.94 -9.92 -7.89
CA LEU A 544 0.83 -10.58 -8.56
C LEU A 544 1.29 -11.80 -9.37
N ALA A 545 2.41 -11.67 -10.08
CA ALA A 545 2.98 -12.72 -10.93
C ALA A 545 3.66 -13.85 -10.14
N HIS A 546 3.85 -13.71 -8.82
CA HIS A 546 4.57 -14.74 -8.07
C HIS A 546 3.84 -16.09 -8.12
N PRO A 547 4.52 -17.17 -8.54
CA PRO A 547 3.87 -18.44 -8.85
C PRO A 547 3.25 -19.15 -7.66
N THR A 548 3.77 -18.94 -6.44
CA THR A 548 3.41 -19.75 -5.26
C THR A 548 2.99 -18.93 -4.05
N HIS A 549 3.30 -17.64 -4.01
CA HIS A 549 3.10 -16.84 -2.79
C HIS A 549 1.72 -16.19 -2.78
N PRO A 550 1.11 -16.09 -1.59
CA PRO A 550 -0.10 -15.30 -1.43
C PRO A 550 0.24 -13.81 -1.55
N HIS A 551 -0.76 -13.01 -1.91
CA HIS A 551 -0.67 -11.56 -1.82
C HIS A 551 -0.55 -11.14 -0.34
N LEU A 552 0.52 -10.42 0.02
CA LEU A 552 0.78 -9.91 1.37
C LEU A 552 1.23 -8.45 1.28
N LEU A 553 0.78 -7.62 2.22
CA LEU A 553 1.20 -6.20 2.28
C LEU A 553 2.72 -6.09 2.38
N HIS A 554 3.33 -7.01 3.14
CA HIS A 554 4.76 -7.23 3.24
C HIS A 554 5.09 -8.50 2.46
N PRO A 555 5.55 -8.41 1.20
CA PRO A 555 5.89 -9.58 0.40
C PRO A 555 6.94 -10.47 1.08
N PRO A 556 6.94 -11.79 0.81
CA PRO A 556 7.94 -12.72 1.34
C PRO A 556 9.38 -12.40 0.89
N PRO A 557 10.40 -12.92 1.59
CA PRO A 557 11.80 -12.56 1.36
C PRO A 557 12.34 -12.81 -0.05
N ASP A 558 11.82 -13.79 -0.78
CA ASP A 558 12.23 -14.10 -2.15
C ASP A 558 11.73 -13.07 -3.17
N ILE A 559 10.52 -12.53 -2.99
CA ILE A 559 10.02 -11.38 -3.75
C ILE A 559 10.87 -10.16 -3.41
N VAL A 560 11.13 -9.91 -2.13
CA VAL A 560 11.99 -8.79 -1.68
C VAL A 560 13.41 -8.91 -2.24
N LYS A 561 14.00 -10.12 -2.24
CA LYS A 561 15.30 -10.39 -2.86
C LYS A 561 15.29 -9.99 -4.34
N ASN A 562 14.29 -10.40 -5.11
CA ASN A 562 14.21 -10.04 -6.53
C ASN A 562 14.09 -8.51 -6.74
N MET A 563 13.43 -7.80 -5.81
CA MET A 563 13.39 -6.33 -5.85
C MET A 563 14.79 -5.74 -5.62
N ILE A 564 15.52 -6.25 -4.62
CA ILE A 564 16.89 -5.82 -4.30
C ILE A 564 17.85 -6.15 -5.44
N ASP A 565 17.77 -7.35 -6.01
CA ASP A 565 18.56 -7.78 -7.17
C ASP A 565 18.39 -6.80 -8.34
N LEU A 566 17.16 -6.35 -8.61
CA LEU A 566 16.89 -5.35 -9.64
C LEU A 566 17.51 -4.00 -9.32
N ILE A 567 17.41 -3.53 -8.07
CA ILE A 567 18.03 -2.27 -7.62
C ILE A 567 19.55 -2.34 -7.75
N LEU A 568 20.17 -3.42 -7.27
CA LEU A 568 21.61 -3.63 -7.35
C LEU A 568 22.07 -3.73 -8.80
N SER A 569 21.27 -4.31 -9.69
CA SER A 569 21.56 -4.34 -11.13
C SER A 569 21.62 -2.94 -11.76
N HIS A 570 20.88 -1.96 -11.22
CA HIS A 570 21.01 -0.55 -11.62
C HIS A 570 22.25 0.12 -11.04
N ILE A 571 22.69 -0.27 -9.84
CA ILE A 571 23.85 0.30 -9.15
C ILE A 571 25.16 -0.21 -9.77
N CYS A 572 25.24 -1.52 -10.03
CA CYS A 572 26.41 -2.19 -10.58
C CYS A 572 26.01 -3.03 -11.83
N PRO A 573 25.81 -2.38 -12.99
CA PRO A 573 25.40 -3.09 -14.21
C PRO A 573 26.47 -4.07 -14.67
N ALA A 574 26.03 -5.23 -15.20
CA ALA A 574 26.94 -6.22 -15.78
C ALA A 574 27.80 -5.56 -16.85
N LYS A 575 29.11 -5.88 -16.88
CA LYS A 575 30.01 -5.43 -17.95
C LYS A 575 29.43 -5.93 -19.27
N GLN A 576 28.93 -5.01 -20.11
CA GLN A 576 28.56 -5.38 -21.48
C GLN A 576 29.84 -5.81 -22.19
N GLU A 577 29.92 -7.07 -22.64
CA GLU A 577 30.94 -7.48 -23.58
C GLU A 577 30.81 -6.56 -24.80
N LYS A 578 31.80 -5.69 -25.01
CA LYS A 578 31.94 -4.97 -26.27
C LYS A 578 32.02 -6.04 -27.34
N LYS A 579 30.95 -6.22 -28.11
CA LYS A 579 31.02 -6.94 -29.38
C LYS A 579 32.16 -6.29 -30.17
N LYS A 580 33.28 -7.00 -30.29
CA LYS A 580 34.34 -6.63 -31.22
C LYS A 580 33.68 -6.56 -32.59
N SER A 581 33.59 -5.36 -33.14
CA SER A 581 33.14 -5.13 -34.51
C SER A 581 34.08 -5.80 -35.49
#